data_AF-A0A1H6YR50-F1
#
_entry.id   AF-A0A1H6YR50-F1
#
_cell.length_a   1.000
_cell.length_b   1.000
_cell.length_c   1.000
_cell.angle_alpha   90.00
_cell.angle_beta   90.00
_cell.angle_gamma   90.00
#
_symmetry.space_group_name_H-M   'P 1'
#
loop_
_entity.id
_entity.type
_entity.pdbx_description
1 polymer ?
#
loop_
_entity_poly.entity_id
_entity_poly.type
_entity_poly.pdbx_seq_one_letter_code
_entity_poly.pdbx_strand_id
1 'polypeptide(L)' 'MKNQTKLVLANLFALVSVAVIVSVCTLLNIDWSLGSGALLPQLALVLVPQSGFVFFLWKTHHSTSHQAVA' A
#
# COMPACT_ATOMS: atom_id res chain seq x y z
N MET A 1 -8.27 0.95 22.14
CA MET A 1 -7.24 0.37 21.23
C MET A 1 -7.49 0.68 19.73
N LYS A 2 -8.25 1.73 19.37
CA LYS A 2 -8.68 2.03 17.98
C LYS A 2 -7.53 2.32 16.98
N ASN A 3 -6.36 2.76 17.45
CA ASN A 3 -5.23 3.09 16.58
C ASN A 3 -4.38 1.87 16.18
N GLN A 4 -4.26 0.88 17.07
CA GLN A 4 -3.50 -0.34 16.79
C GLN A 4 -4.18 -1.20 15.72
N THR A 5 -5.51 -1.34 15.77
CA THR A 5 -6.28 -2.05 14.72
C THR A 5 -6.10 -1.40 13.34
N LYS A 6 -6.08 -0.06 13.29
CA LYS A 6 -5.86 0.70 12.05
C LYS A 6 -4.46 0.48 11.49
N LEU A 7 -3.44 0.44 12.36
CA LEU A 7 -2.07 0.16 11.99
C LEU A 7 -1.90 -1.27 11.43
N VAL A 8 -2.53 -2.25 12.08
CA VAL A 8 -2.52 -3.65 11.62
C VAL A 8 -3.20 -3.78 10.25
N LEU A 9 -4.34 -3.12 10.05
CA LEU A 9 -5.05 -3.18 8.77
C LEU A 9 -4.24 -2.56 7.63
N ALA A 10 -3.55 -1.45 7.89
CA ALA A 10 -2.71 -0.81 6.89
C ALA A 10 -1.47 -1.66 6.53
N ASN A 11 -0.85 -2.32 7.52
CA ASN A 11 0.22 -3.28 7.26
C ASN A 11 -0.26 -4.54 6.51
N LEU A 12 -1.44 -5.07 6.84
CA LEU A 12 -2.04 -6.17 6.10
C LEU A 12 -2.32 -5.78 4.64
N PHE A 13 -2.85 -4.58 4.42
CA PHE A 13 -3.04 -4.05 3.07
C PHE A 13 -1.72 -4.00 2.30
N ALA A 14 -0.66 -3.44 2.91
CA ALA A 14 0.65 -3.35 2.28
C ALA A 14 1.22 -4.73 1.92
N LEU A 15 1.11 -5.69 2.85
CA LEU A 15 1.53 -7.07 2.62
C LEU A 15 0.79 -7.72 1.45
N VAL A 16 -0.54 -7.56 1.39
CA VAL A 16 -1.36 -8.10 0.30
C VAL A 16 -1.01 -7.43 -1.03
N SER A 17 -0.86 -6.10 -1.07
CA SER A 17 -0.46 -5.39 -2.29
C SER A 17 0.89 -5.87 -2.81
N VAL A 18 1.90 -6.00 -1.94
CA VAL A 18 3.22 -6.52 -2.33
C VAL A 18 3.10 -7.95 -2.86
N ALA A 19 2.38 -8.84 -2.16
CA ALA A 19 2.20 -10.22 -2.60
C ALA A 19 1.52 -10.32 -3.98
N VAL A 20 0.50 -9.50 -4.23
CA VAL A 20 -0.21 -9.46 -5.52
C VAL A 20 0.71 -8.94 -6.63
N ILE A 21 1.43 -7.84 -6.41
CA ILE A 21 2.34 -7.26 -7.41
C ILE A 21 3.44 -8.26 -7.77
N VAL A 22 4.05 -8.89 -6.77
CA VAL A 22 5.07 -9.92 -6.99
C VAL A 22 4.51 -11.10 -7.78
N SER A 23 3.31 -11.58 -7.41
CA SER A 23 2.67 -12.71 -8.09
C SER A 23 2.35 -12.39 -9.55
N VAL A 24 1.78 -11.22 -9.84
CA VAL A 24 1.45 -10.78 -11.20
C VAL A 24 2.71 -10.64 -12.04
N CYS A 25 3.76 -9.99 -11.51
CA CYS A 25 5.02 -9.84 -12.25
C CYS A 25 5.67 -11.20 -12.53
N THR A 26 5.61 -12.13 -11.58
CA THR A 26 6.11 -13.51 -11.76
C THR A 26 5.32 -14.24 -12.84
N LEU A 27 3.99 -14.16 -12.83
CA LEU A 27 3.11 -14.79 -13.83
C LEU A 27 3.37 -14.24 -15.24
N LEU A 28 3.68 -12.96 -15.33
CA LEU A 28 3.95 -12.28 -16.60
C LEU A 28 5.42 -12.37 -17.03
N ASN A 29 6.28 -13.09 -16.30
CA ASN A 29 7.73 -13.15 -16.53
C ASN A 29 8.37 -11.75 -16.65
N ILE A 30 7.87 -10.79 -15.87
CA ILE A 30 8.45 -9.44 -15.82
C ILE A 30 9.79 -9.54 -15.09
N ASP A 31 10.82 -9.05 -15.76
CA ASP A 31 12.19 -9.08 -15.26
C ASP A 31 12.37 -8.13 -14.07
N TRP A 32 12.97 -8.64 -13.00
CA TRP A 32 13.28 -7.87 -11.77
C TRP A 32 14.71 -7.34 -11.76
N SER A 33 15.52 -7.75 -12.75
CA SER A 33 16.89 -7.29 -12.93
C SER A 33 16.95 -5.77 -13.08
N LEU A 34 17.86 -5.12 -12.35
CA LEU A 34 18.13 -3.66 -12.30
C LEU A 34 18.53 -3.08 -13.69
N GLY A 35 17.62 -3.14 -14.66
CA GLY A 35 17.70 -2.59 -15.99
C GLY A 35 16.36 -1.95 -16.38
N SER A 36 16.27 -1.43 -17.61
CA SER A 36 15.13 -0.63 -18.11
C SER A 36 13.74 -1.27 -17.93
N GLY A 37 13.64 -2.59 -17.81
CA GLY A 37 12.38 -3.32 -17.62
C GLY A 37 11.88 -3.40 -16.17
N ALA A 38 12.77 -3.34 -15.18
CA ALA A 38 12.41 -3.53 -13.77
C ALA A 38 11.92 -2.26 -13.06
N LEU A 39 12.03 -1.10 -13.70
CA LEU A 39 11.62 0.18 -13.12
C LEU A 39 10.12 0.20 -12.79
N LEU A 40 9.29 -0.34 -13.69
CA LEU A 40 7.84 -0.40 -13.55
C LEU A 40 7.37 -1.24 -12.35
N PRO A 41 7.77 -2.52 -12.21
CA PRO A 41 7.38 -3.34 -11.06
C PRO A 41 7.98 -2.82 -9.75
N GLN A 42 9.19 -2.25 -9.75
CA GLN A 42 9.78 -1.62 -8.57
C GLN A 42 8.99 -0.39 -8.11
N LEU A 43 8.60 0.49 -9.05
CA LEU A 43 7.76 1.64 -8.74
C LEU A 43 6.38 1.20 -8.24
N ALA A 44 5.77 0.17 -8.84
CA ALA A 44 4.50 -0.36 -8.37
C ALA A 44 4.58 -0.88 -6.93
N LEU A 45 5.64 -1.63 -6.59
CA LEU A 45 5.88 -2.13 -5.23
C LEU A 45 5.99 -1.04 -4.17
N VAL A 46 6.41 0.16 -4.55
CA VAL A 46 6.50 1.30 -3.63
C VAL A 46 5.22 2.13 -3.67
N LEU A 47 4.81 2.59 -4.85
CA LEU A 47 3.73 3.57 -4.98
C LEU A 47 2.36 3.00 -4.56
N VAL A 48 2.08 1.72 -4.83
CA VAL A 48 0.76 1.13 -4.49
C VAL A 48 0.59 0.99 -2.98
N PRO A 49 1.50 0.36 -2.21
CA PRO A 49 1.37 0.32 -0.76
C PRO A 49 1.41 1.71 -0.12
N GLN A 50 2.33 2.59 -0.57
CA GLN A 50 2.49 3.93 0.03
C GLN A 50 1.26 4.81 -0.21
N SER A 51 0.67 4.80 -1.40
CA SER A 51 -0.58 5.53 -1.67
C SER A 51 -1.75 5.00 -0.84
N GLY A 52 -1.84 3.68 -0.63
CA GLY A 52 -2.84 3.09 0.26
C GLY A 52 -2.68 3.52 1.72
N PHE A 53 -1.44 3.57 2.23
CA PHE A 53 -1.15 4.12 3.56
C PHE A 53 -1.54 5.60 3.66
N VAL A 54 -1.15 6.43 2.68
CA VAL A 54 -1.49 7.87 2.64
C VAL A 54 -3.01 8.06 2.63
N PHE A 55 -3.74 7.33 1.78
CA PHE A 55 -5.20 7.39 1.74
C PHE A 55 -5.82 6.99 3.08
N PHE A 56 -5.34 5.91 3.68
CA PHE A 56 -5.85 5.41 4.96
C PHE A 56 -5.61 6.40 6.11
N LEU A 57 -4.44 7.04 6.15
CA LEU A 57 -4.11 8.10 7.10
C LEU A 57 -4.98 9.33 6.87
N TRP A 58 -5.12 9.78 5.63
CA TRP A 58 -5.93 10.95 5.28
C TRP A 58 -7.40 10.77 5.66
N LYS A 59 -7.97 9.61 5.34
CA LYS A 59 -9.33 9.21 5.74
C LYS A 59 -9.48 9.17 7.26
N THR A 60 -8.49 8.62 7.96
CA THR A 60 -8.50 8.55 9.43
C THR A 60 -8.52 9.94 10.05
N HIS A 61 -7.71 10.88 9.54
CA HIS A 61 -7.67 12.25 10.04
C HIS A 61 -9.00 12.97 9.83
N HIS A 62 -9.63 12.83 8.66
CA HIS A 62 -10.93 13.45 8.36
C HIS A 62 -12.08 12.89 9.21
N SER A 63 -12.12 11.57 9.43
CA SER A 63 -13.12 10.96 10.30
C SER A 63 -12.96 11.38 11.77
N THR A 64 -11.74 11.67 12.22
CA THR A 64 -11.50 12.18 13.59
C THR A 64 -11.95 13.63 13.74
N SER A 65 -11.75 14.49 12.72
CA SER A 65 -12.26 15.88 12.77
C SER A 65 -13.78 15.97 12.85
N HIS A 66 -14.54 15.08 12.19
CA HIS A 66 -16.01 15.08 12.31
C HIS A 66 -16.53 14.55 13.66
N GLN A 67 -15.75 13.73 14.37
CA GLN A 67 -16.11 13.23 15.71
C GLN A 67 -15.79 14.23 16.83
N ALA A 68 -15.04 15.29 16.55
CA ALA A 68 -14.68 16.33 17.53
C ALA A 68 -15.63 17.54 17.51
N VAL A 69 -16.53 17.63 16.53
CA VAL A 69 -17.49 18.74 16.35
C VAL A 69 -18.95 18.28 16.56
N ALA A 70 -19.16 16.98 16.84
CA ALA A 70 -20.46 16.39 17.19
C ALA A 70 -20.48 16.03 18.69
#